data_AF-A0A7X3L831-F1
#
_entry.id   AF-A0A7X3L831-F1
#
_cell.length_a   1.000
_cell.length_b   1.000
_cell.length_c   1.000
_cell.angle_alpha   90.00
_cell.angle_beta   90.00
_cell.angle_gamma   90.00
#
_symmetry.space_group_name_H-M   'P 1'
#
loop_
_entity.id
_entity.type
_entity.pdbx_description
1 polymer ?
#
loop_
_entity_poly.entity_id
_entity_poly.type
_entity_poly.pdbx_seq_one_letter_code
_entity_poly.pdbx_strand_id
1 'polypeptide(L)'
;MIDLSEFFPVGTDLKTAERKALYVDILKVTEHCFANMPSSFAQAFKRLFFQGELEGYGSFDGIEVFYICLSLPEAGVEQYVKVLERFEGYGNCRAVYMLRAWLDVCVPRYPLQREHWVFMLLAIDQYDQVHPEKDRALGSDCLIAFLNSTFAALAYKGGVQYCLGVCLFDRADAEFSNGLRLASRGDLECLKENLLALFGAVPKKTEAYLDSWFIGFCQRYFSRRDLSPAFLQFCDELYQMIPAGQRISWRDESLFVPGLQ
;
A
#
# COMPACT_ATOMS: atom_id res chain seq x y z
N MET A 1 26.88 7.48 -15.32
CA MET A 1 26.77 6.44 -14.27
C MET A 1 26.33 7.12 -12.99
N ILE A 2 25.24 6.66 -12.40
CA ILE A 2 24.76 7.13 -11.10
C ILE A 2 25.58 6.41 -10.03
N ASP A 3 26.16 7.16 -9.09
CA ASP A 3 26.89 6.57 -7.97
C ASP A 3 25.90 6.01 -6.94
N LEU A 4 25.91 4.69 -6.77
CA LEU A 4 25.07 3.93 -5.86
C LEU A 4 25.92 3.19 -4.80
N SER A 5 27.21 3.51 -4.68
CA SER A 5 28.14 2.79 -3.80
C SER A 5 27.72 2.77 -2.32
N GLU A 6 27.02 3.80 -1.88
CA GLU A 6 26.41 3.88 -0.54
C GLU A 6 25.34 2.78 -0.31
N PHE A 7 24.57 2.45 -1.35
CA PHE A 7 23.46 1.49 -1.27
C PHE A 7 23.86 0.06 -1.64
N PHE A 8 25.00 -0.08 -2.32
CA PHE A 8 25.58 -1.37 -2.74
C PHE A 8 27.02 -1.47 -2.23
N PRO A 9 27.23 -1.76 -0.94
CA PRO A 9 28.56 -1.78 -0.35
C PRO A 9 29.47 -2.82 -1.01
N VAL A 10 30.74 -2.46 -1.18
CA VAL A 10 31.77 -3.33 -1.76
C VAL A 10 31.89 -4.62 -0.93
N GLY A 11 31.91 -5.77 -1.62
CA GLY A 11 32.02 -7.09 -0.98
C GLY A 11 30.68 -7.75 -0.65
N THR A 12 29.57 -7.06 -0.84
CA THR A 12 28.22 -7.66 -0.72
C THR A 12 28.00 -8.69 -1.83
N ASP A 13 27.57 -9.91 -1.48
CA ASP A 13 27.17 -10.89 -2.48
C ASP A 13 25.79 -10.55 -3.05
N LEU A 14 25.76 -9.96 -4.25
CA LEU A 14 24.52 -9.62 -4.94
C LEU A 14 23.91 -10.79 -5.71
N LYS A 15 24.56 -11.97 -5.74
CA LYS A 15 24.19 -13.11 -6.60
C LYS A 15 23.71 -14.33 -5.81
N THR A 16 23.19 -14.12 -4.60
CA THR A 16 22.57 -15.16 -3.77
C THR A 16 21.36 -15.81 -4.47
N ALA A 17 20.93 -16.97 -3.97
CA ALA A 17 19.78 -17.70 -4.53
C ALA A 17 18.47 -16.92 -4.33
N GLU A 18 18.31 -16.31 -3.16
CA GLU A 18 17.15 -15.51 -2.77
C GLU A 18 17.01 -14.29 -3.69
N ARG A 19 18.12 -13.59 -3.93
CA ARG A 19 18.17 -12.44 -4.85
C ARG A 19 17.82 -12.84 -6.28
N LYS A 20 18.32 -13.98 -6.76
CA LYS A 20 17.96 -14.49 -8.09
C LYS A 20 16.46 -14.81 -8.19
N ALA A 21 15.86 -15.37 -7.14
CA ALA A 21 14.43 -15.63 -7.10
C ALA A 21 13.61 -14.33 -7.12
N LEU A 22 13.99 -13.33 -6.32
CA LEU A 22 13.35 -12.02 -6.31
C LEU A 22 13.47 -11.31 -7.66
N TYR A 23 14.64 -11.33 -8.30
CA TYR A 23 14.85 -10.77 -9.64
C TYR A 23 13.86 -11.36 -10.67
N VAL A 24 13.70 -12.68 -10.67
CA VAL A 24 12.75 -13.36 -11.58
C VAL A 24 11.32 -12.96 -11.27
N ASP A 25 10.95 -12.82 -9.99
CA ASP A 25 9.61 -12.42 -9.60
C ASP A 25 9.30 -10.97 -10.02
N ILE A 26 10.24 -10.05 -9.83
CA ILE A 26 10.12 -8.65 -10.27
C ILE A 26 9.95 -8.58 -11.78
N LEU A 27 10.75 -9.32 -12.56
CA LEU A 27 10.60 -9.36 -14.01
C LEU A 27 9.21 -9.82 -14.46
N LYS A 28 8.65 -10.86 -13.81
CA LYS A 28 7.29 -11.35 -14.13
C LYS A 28 6.23 -10.28 -13.89
N VAL A 29 6.31 -9.56 -12.77
CA VAL A 29 5.42 -8.41 -12.51
C VAL A 29 5.64 -7.35 -13.56
N THR A 30 6.89 -7.05 -13.90
CA THR A 30 7.18 -5.99 -14.83
C THR A 30 6.59 -6.29 -16.21
N GLU A 31 6.77 -7.52 -16.71
CA GLU A 31 6.18 -7.99 -17.96
C GLU A 31 4.65 -8.04 -17.92
N HIS A 32 4.07 -8.43 -16.78
CA HIS A 32 2.63 -8.53 -16.60
C HIS A 32 1.93 -7.16 -16.54
N CYS A 33 2.54 -6.19 -15.86
CA CYS A 33 1.92 -4.91 -15.53
C CYS A 33 2.38 -3.76 -16.44
N PHE A 34 3.55 -3.84 -17.07
CA PHE A 34 4.11 -2.74 -17.86
C PHE A 34 4.50 -3.22 -19.27
N ALA A 35 3.54 -3.16 -20.18
CA ALA A 35 3.71 -3.62 -21.57
C ALA A 35 4.74 -2.81 -22.40
N ASN A 36 5.11 -1.61 -21.96
CA ASN A 36 5.89 -0.65 -22.75
C ASN A 36 7.24 -0.28 -22.10
N MET A 37 7.87 -1.20 -21.37
CA MET A 37 9.19 -0.92 -20.82
C MET A 37 10.22 -0.68 -21.93
N PRO A 38 11.20 0.23 -21.72
CA PRO A 38 12.27 0.45 -22.68
C PRO A 38 12.97 -0.86 -23.07
N SER A 39 13.42 -0.98 -24.32
CA SER A 39 14.15 -2.18 -24.76
C SER A 39 15.44 -2.44 -23.97
N SER A 40 16.02 -1.40 -23.38
CA SER A 40 17.17 -1.48 -22.48
C SER A 40 16.83 -1.91 -21.05
N PHE A 41 15.55 -1.98 -20.68
CA PHE A 41 15.08 -2.22 -19.30
C PHE A 41 15.73 -3.47 -18.69
N ALA A 42 15.57 -4.63 -19.35
CA ALA A 42 16.01 -5.90 -18.78
C ALA A 42 17.53 -5.92 -18.55
N GLN A 43 18.30 -5.32 -19.46
CA GLN A 43 19.76 -5.21 -19.33
C GLN A 43 20.15 -4.26 -18.20
N ALA A 44 19.52 -3.08 -18.13
CA ALA A 44 19.76 -2.11 -17.06
C ALA A 44 19.37 -2.66 -15.69
N PHE A 45 18.20 -3.28 -15.58
CA PHE A 45 17.72 -3.89 -14.34
C PHE A 45 18.64 -5.03 -13.88
N LYS A 46 19.09 -5.89 -14.80
CA LYS A 46 20.05 -6.97 -14.47
C LYS A 46 21.36 -6.41 -13.89
N ARG A 47 21.88 -5.33 -14.47
CA ARG A 47 23.11 -4.68 -13.98
C ARG A 47 22.89 -4.04 -12.63
N LEU A 48 21.83 -3.25 -12.47
CA LEU A 48 21.46 -2.66 -11.19
C LEU A 48 21.34 -3.73 -10.10
N PHE A 49 20.58 -4.79 -10.38
CA PHE A 49 20.24 -5.81 -9.40
C PHE A 49 21.44 -6.70 -9.00
N PHE A 50 22.31 -7.07 -9.94
CA PHE A 50 23.41 -8.01 -9.67
C PHE A 50 24.80 -7.36 -9.57
N GLN A 51 24.90 -6.06 -9.84
CA GLN A 51 26.17 -5.32 -9.86
C GLN A 51 26.08 -3.99 -9.11
N GLY A 52 24.88 -3.50 -8.76
CA GLY A 52 24.71 -2.20 -8.12
C GLY A 52 24.97 -1.02 -9.07
N GLU A 53 24.95 -1.25 -10.38
CA GLU A 53 25.34 -0.25 -11.39
C GLU A 53 24.14 0.26 -12.18
N LEU A 54 24.06 1.58 -12.38
CA LEU A 54 23.10 2.22 -13.25
C LEU A 54 23.77 3.29 -14.13
N GLU A 55 23.69 3.14 -15.46
CA GLU A 55 24.43 4.00 -16.40
C GLU A 55 23.87 5.43 -16.49
N GLY A 56 22.60 5.63 -16.14
CA GLY A 56 21.93 6.93 -16.09
C GLY A 56 20.41 6.81 -15.96
N TYR A 57 19.74 7.96 -15.90
CA TYR A 57 18.27 8.05 -15.94
C TYR A 57 17.70 7.68 -17.31
N GLY A 58 16.41 7.34 -17.35
CA GLY A 58 15.67 6.96 -18.55
C GLY A 58 15.67 5.46 -18.84
N SER A 59 16.55 4.70 -18.20
CA SER A 59 16.57 3.23 -18.30
C SER A 59 15.31 2.57 -17.72
N PHE A 60 14.62 3.31 -16.85
CA PHE A 60 13.42 2.86 -16.16
C PHE A 60 12.23 3.80 -16.41
N ASP A 61 12.27 4.68 -17.42
CA ASP A 61 11.16 5.60 -17.70
C ASP A 61 10.72 6.41 -16.45
N GLY A 62 11.65 7.01 -15.72
CA GLY A 62 11.32 7.88 -14.58
C GLY A 62 10.91 7.16 -13.29
N ILE A 63 11.08 5.84 -13.21
CA ILE A 63 10.89 5.04 -12.00
C ILE A 63 12.20 4.38 -11.54
N GLU A 64 13.32 5.06 -11.76
CA GLU A 64 14.65 4.61 -11.35
C GLU A 64 14.71 4.33 -9.85
N VAL A 65 14.22 5.27 -9.03
CA VAL A 65 14.20 5.16 -7.57
C VAL A 65 13.45 3.91 -7.11
N PHE A 66 12.31 3.61 -7.76
CA PHE A 66 11.54 2.40 -7.47
C PHE A 66 12.38 1.13 -7.69
N TYR A 67 13.04 1.00 -8.83
CA TYR A 67 13.87 -0.16 -9.12
C TYR A 67 15.19 -0.19 -8.36
N ILE A 68 15.75 0.95 -7.94
CA ILE A 68 16.90 1.02 -7.04
C ILE A 68 16.53 0.39 -5.70
N CYS A 69 15.42 0.82 -5.09
CA CYS A 69 14.91 0.25 -3.84
C CYS A 69 14.66 -1.27 -3.97
N LEU A 70 13.97 -1.70 -5.03
CA LEU A 70 13.72 -3.13 -5.27
C LEU A 70 15.01 -3.94 -5.49
N SER A 71 16.11 -3.28 -5.84
CA SER A 71 17.40 -3.92 -6.10
C SER A 71 18.34 -3.94 -4.91
N LEU A 72 18.01 -3.27 -3.80
CA LEU A 72 18.92 -3.17 -2.66
C LEU A 72 19.29 -4.56 -2.11
N PRO A 73 20.52 -4.75 -1.60
CA PRO A 73 20.93 -5.99 -0.94
C PRO A 73 20.11 -6.28 0.32
N GLU A 74 19.78 -5.21 1.07
CA GLU A 74 18.96 -5.25 2.27
C GLU A 74 17.72 -4.39 2.07
N ALA A 75 16.54 -5.00 2.15
CA ALA A 75 15.27 -4.30 2.01
C ALA A 75 14.78 -3.80 3.36
N GLY A 76 14.29 -2.57 3.41
CA GLY A 76 13.71 -1.99 4.61
C GLY A 76 13.34 -0.54 4.42
N VAL A 77 12.42 -0.05 5.26
CA VAL A 77 11.93 1.34 5.20
C VAL A 77 13.09 2.33 5.32
N GLU A 78 14.00 2.14 6.29
CA GLU A 78 15.13 3.05 6.49
C GLU A 78 16.04 3.15 5.26
N GLN A 79 16.37 2.02 4.64
CA GLN A 79 17.21 2.00 3.45
C GLN A 79 16.51 2.67 2.26
N TYR A 80 15.21 2.43 2.11
CA TYR A 80 14.43 3.05 1.05
C TYR A 80 14.33 4.55 1.25
N VAL A 81 14.11 5.04 2.48
CA VAL A 81 14.11 6.48 2.81
C VAL A 81 15.44 7.13 2.42
N LYS A 82 16.58 6.50 2.72
CA LYS A 82 17.90 7.03 2.30
C LYS A 82 18.01 7.16 0.77
N VAL A 83 17.48 6.19 0.03
CA VAL A 83 17.38 6.30 -1.43
C VAL A 83 16.48 7.48 -1.81
N LEU A 84 15.27 7.58 -1.23
CA LEU A 84 14.36 8.69 -1.53
C LEU A 84 14.99 10.05 -1.24
N GLU A 85 15.72 10.20 -0.13
CA GLU A 85 16.46 11.41 0.23
C GLU A 85 17.55 11.74 -0.78
N ARG A 86 18.37 10.74 -1.16
CA ARG A 86 19.46 10.91 -2.13
C ARG A 86 18.98 11.38 -3.50
N PHE A 87 17.78 10.98 -3.88
CA PHE A 87 17.12 11.31 -5.15
C PHE A 87 16.02 12.36 -4.99
N GLU A 88 15.94 13.03 -3.84
CA GLU A 88 14.98 14.10 -3.54
C GLU A 88 13.51 13.75 -3.83
N GLY A 89 13.13 12.49 -3.65
CA GLY A 89 11.77 11.98 -3.88
C GLY A 89 11.40 11.83 -5.37
N TYR A 90 12.39 11.88 -6.26
CA TYR A 90 12.18 11.70 -7.70
C TYR A 90 11.42 10.40 -7.99
N GLY A 91 10.31 10.52 -8.72
CA GLY A 91 9.49 9.38 -9.12
C GLY A 91 8.51 8.86 -8.06
N ASN A 92 8.46 9.45 -6.85
CA ASN A 92 7.56 9.00 -5.78
C ASN A 92 6.08 9.01 -6.22
N CYS A 93 5.60 10.08 -6.86
CA CYS A 93 4.22 10.16 -7.35
C CYS A 93 3.90 9.03 -8.34
N ARG A 94 4.85 8.71 -9.21
CA ARG A 94 4.71 7.62 -10.20
C ARG A 94 4.74 6.25 -9.52
N ALA A 95 5.61 6.06 -8.53
CA ALA A 95 5.65 4.84 -7.73
C ALA A 95 4.33 4.62 -6.97
N VAL A 96 3.80 5.65 -6.29
CA VAL A 96 2.49 5.61 -5.61
C VAL A 96 1.39 5.26 -6.58
N TYR A 97 1.35 5.91 -7.75
CA TYR A 97 0.37 5.62 -8.80
C TYR A 97 0.43 4.15 -9.23
N MET A 98 1.62 3.61 -9.50
CA MET A 98 1.79 2.21 -9.91
C MET A 98 1.35 1.24 -8.80
N LEU A 99 1.77 1.51 -7.56
CA LEU A 99 1.44 0.71 -6.40
C LEU A 99 -0.08 0.62 -6.22
N ARG A 100 -0.76 1.76 -6.31
CA ARG A 100 -2.22 1.86 -6.18
C ARG A 100 -2.97 1.26 -7.36
N ALA A 101 -2.61 1.65 -8.59
CA ALA A 101 -3.43 1.37 -9.78
C ALA A 101 -3.20 -0.04 -10.33
N TRP A 102 -1.98 -0.58 -10.19
CA TRP A 102 -1.58 -1.79 -10.90
C TRP A 102 -1.06 -2.89 -9.98
N LEU A 103 -0.28 -2.56 -8.94
CA LEU A 103 0.37 -3.59 -8.12
C LEU A 103 -0.48 -4.07 -6.95
N ASP A 104 -1.36 -3.23 -6.40
CA ASP A 104 -2.27 -3.59 -5.31
C ASP A 104 -3.17 -4.79 -5.68
N VAL A 105 -3.67 -4.82 -6.92
CA VAL A 105 -4.45 -5.96 -7.44
C VAL A 105 -3.61 -7.22 -7.67
N CYS A 106 -2.29 -7.07 -7.78
CA CYS A 106 -1.32 -8.14 -8.01
C CYS A 106 -0.77 -8.77 -6.72
N VAL A 107 -1.02 -8.17 -5.54
CA VAL A 107 -0.60 -8.69 -4.22
C VAL A 107 -0.84 -10.20 -4.04
N PRO A 108 -2.02 -10.77 -4.41
CA PRO A 108 -2.25 -12.21 -4.22
C PRO A 108 -1.39 -13.11 -5.13
N ARG A 109 -0.88 -12.57 -6.24
CA ARG A 109 -0.12 -13.32 -7.26
C ARG A 109 1.39 -13.29 -7.01
N TYR A 110 1.89 -12.23 -6.36
CA TYR A 110 3.32 -12.00 -6.18
C TYR A 110 3.65 -11.70 -4.71
N PRO A 111 3.48 -12.69 -3.81
CA PRO A 111 3.66 -12.48 -2.37
C PRO A 111 5.10 -12.10 -1.99
N LEU A 112 6.09 -12.49 -2.80
CA LEU A 112 7.51 -12.16 -2.56
C LEU A 112 7.79 -10.66 -2.70
N GLN A 113 7.03 -9.95 -3.52
CA GLN A 113 7.21 -8.50 -3.71
C GLN A 113 6.35 -7.66 -2.79
N ARG A 114 5.30 -8.24 -2.19
CA ARG A 114 4.38 -7.52 -1.32
C ARG A 114 5.13 -6.76 -0.22
N GLU A 115 6.09 -7.40 0.42
CA GLU A 115 6.89 -6.78 1.49
C GLU A 115 7.67 -5.56 0.97
N HIS A 116 8.34 -5.69 -0.18
CA HIS A 116 9.05 -4.58 -0.80
C HIS A 116 8.12 -3.42 -1.20
N TRP A 117 6.90 -3.71 -1.66
CA TRP A 117 5.90 -2.69 -1.98
C TRP A 117 5.39 -1.97 -0.73
N VAL A 118 5.22 -2.70 0.37
CA VAL A 118 4.88 -2.11 1.69
C VAL A 118 6.02 -1.21 2.17
N PHE A 119 7.27 -1.67 2.11
CA PHE A 119 8.42 -0.83 2.47
C PHE A 119 8.51 0.43 1.62
N MET A 120 8.19 0.35 0.33
CA MET A 120 8.14 1.51 -0.56
C MET A 120 7.07 2.52 -0.12
N LEU A 121 5.84 2.07 0.15
CA LEU A 121 4.78 2.97 0.61
C LEU A 121 5.12 3.64 1.94
N LEU A 122 5.65 2.87 2.90
CA LEU A 122 6.06 3.40 4.20
C LEU A 122 7.24 4.38 4.08
N ALA A 123 8.21 4.10 3.21
CA ALA A 123 9.32 5.01 2.98
C ALA A 123 8.87 6.32 2.33
N ILE A 124 7.96 6.25 1.35
CA ILE A 124 7.38 7.45 0.72
C ILE A 124 6.57 8.25 1.75
N ASP A 125 5.76 7.59 2.59
CA ASP A 125 5.00 8.28 3.65
C ASP A 125 5.93 8.98 4.65
N GLN A 126 6.99 8.29 5.12
CA GLN A 126 7.98 8.90 5.98
C GLN A 126 8.67 10.10 5.31
N TYR A 127 9.08 9.96 4.04
CA TYR A 127 9.71 11.03 3.27
C TYR A 127 8.79 12.25 3.11
N ASP A 128 7.51 12.04 2.77
CA ASP A 128 6.51 13.11 2.61
C ASP A 128 6.22 13.84 3.94
N GLN A 129 6.29 13.13 5.08
CA GLN A 129 6.09 13.72 6.40
C GLN A 129 7.27 14.59 6.84
N VAL A 130 8.50 14.21 6.51
CA VAL A 130 9.70 14.99 6.87
C VAL A 130 10.02 16.14 5.89
N HIS A 131 9.45 16.11 4.68
CA HIS A 131 9.58 17.17 3.66
C HIS A 131 8.24 17.84 3.32
N PRO A 132 7.57 18.51 4.29
CA PRO A 132 6.25 19.09 4.08
C PRO A 132 6.23 20.25 3.06
N GLU A 133 7.38 20.81 2.72
CA GLU A 133 7.55 21.85 1.70
C GLU A 133 7.50 21.34 0.26
N LYS A 134 7.63 20.02 0.06
CA LYS A 134 7.57 19.38 -1.26
C LYS A 134 6.16 18.89 -1.56
N ASP A 135 5.86 18.73 -2.85
CA ASP A 135 4.62 18.09 -3.29
C ASP A 135 4.59 16.63 -2.81
N ARG A 136 3.59 16.29 -2.00
CA ARG A 136 3.42 14.94 -1.43
C ARG A 136 3.02 13.95 -2.51
N ALA A 137 3.74 12.83 -2.58
CA ALA A 137 3.35 11.72 -3.44
C ALA A 137 2.13 10.97 -2.88
N LEU A 138 2.04 10.84 -1.56
CA LEU A 138 0.88 10.34 -0.83
C LEU A 138 -0.02 11.50 -0.42
N GLY A 139 -0.66 12.12 -1.41
CA GLY A 139 -1.74 13.09 -1.21
C GLY A 139 -2.93 12.51 -0.43
N SER A 140 -3.73 13.36 0.21
CA SER A 140 -4.86 12.91 1.03
C SER A 140 -5.92 12.15 0.21
N ASP A 141 -6.10 12.47 -1.07
CA ASP A 141 -6.95 11.71 -2.01
C ASP A 141 -6.40 10.29 -2.25
N CYS A 142 -5.09 10.15 -2.40
CA CYS A 142 -4.43 8.86 -2.56
C CYS A 142 -4.54 8.00 -1.29
N LEU A 143 -4.45 8.60 -0.11
CA LEU A 143 -4.68 7.91 1.16
C LEU A 143 -6.11 7.36 1.26
N ILE A 144 -7.13 8.12 0.83
CA ILE A 144 -8.52 7.62 0.76
C ILE A 144 -8.65 6.45 -0.21
N ALA A 145 -7.96 6.49 -1.35
CA ALA A 145 -7.98 5.38 -2.30
C ALA A 145 -7.35 4.09 -1.71
N PHE A 146 -6.25 4.20 -0.95
CA PHE A 146 -5.67 3.05 -0.24
C PHE A 146 -6.56 2.55 0.91
N LEU A 147 -7.23 3.46 1.62
CA LEU A 147 -8.22 3.11 2.63
C LEU A 147 -9.38 2.32 2.00
N ASN A 148 -9.90 2.79 0.87
CA ASN A 148 -10.92 2.10 0.10
C ASN A 148 -10.44 0.71 -0.35
N SER A 149 -9.22 0.57 -0.86
CA SER A 149 -8.63 -0.74 -1.21
C SER A 149 -8.61 -1.70 -0.01
N THR A 150 -8.27 -1.20 1.19
CA THR A 150 -8.25 -2.02 2.42
C THR A 150 -9.61 -2.59 2.74
N PHE A 151 -10.66 -1.75 2.74
CA PHE A 151 -12.02 -2.21 2.99
C PHE A 151 -12.58 -3.04 1.84
N ALA A 152 -12.20 -2.77 0.59
CA ALA A 152 -12.55 -3.61 -0.55
C ALA A 152 -11.92 -5.01 -0.45
N ALA A 153 -10.66 -5.12 -0.01
CA ALA A 153 -10.00 -6.40 0.20
C ALA A 153 -10.69 -7.23 1.28
N LEU A 154 -11.13 -6.59 2.37
CA LEU A 154 -11.97 -7.23 3.37
C LEU A 154 -13.31 -7.66 2.77
N ALA A 155 -14.09 -6.74 2.20
CA ALA A 155 -15.44 -7.01 1.73
C ALA A 155 -15.50 -8.07 0.61
N TYR A 156 -14.53 -8.07 -0.31
CA TYR A 156 -14.56 -8.91 -1.52
C TYR A 156 -13.62 -10.12 -1.49
N LYS A 157 -12.54 -10.05 -0.72
CA LYS A 157 -11.50 -11.10 -0.67
C LYS A 157 -11.33 -11.72 0.71
N GLY A 158 -11.94 -11.14 1.75
CA GLY A 158 -12.01 -11.71 3.09
C GLY A 158 -10.81 -11.41 3.99
N GLY A 159 -9.92 -10.48 3.61
CA GLY A 159 -8.77 -10.15 4.45
C GLY A 159 -7.87 -9.05 3.90
N VAL A 160 -7.17 -8.34 4.79
CA VAL A 160 -6.28 -7.24 4.41
C VAL A 160 -5.00 -7.70 3.71
N GLN A 161 -4.66 -8.99 3.80
CA GLN A 161 -3.49 -9.57 3.11
C GLN A 161 -3.54 -9.45 1.60
N TYR A 162 -4.69 -9.13 1.03
CA TYR A 162 -4.90 -8.97 -0.41
C TYR A 162 -4.81 -7.52 -0.92
N CYS A 163 -4.28 -6.61 -0.10
CA CYS A 163 -4.01 -5.21 -0.44
C CYS A 163 -2.70 -4.70 0.20
N LEU A 164 -2.28 -3.53 -0.24
CA LEU A 164 -1.17 -2.75 0.28
C LEU A 164 -1.63 -1.66 1.25
N GLY A 165 -2.85 -1.13 1.08
CA GLY A 165 -3.33 0.07 1.77
C GLY A 165 -3.33 -0.02 3.30
N VAL A 166 -3.39 -1.23 3.85
CA VAL A 166 -3.40 -1.48 5.30
C VAL A 166 -2.20 -0.86 6.03
N CYS A 167 -1.03 -0.79 5.39
CA CYS A 167 0.16 -0.20 6.01
C CYS A 167 0.08 1.32 6.18
N LEU A 168 -0.85 1.98 5.47
CA LEU A 168 -1.05 3.43 5.51
C LEU A 168 -2.30 3.83 6.31
N PHE A 169 -2.93 2.89 7.03
CA PHE A 169 -4.22 3.13 7.68
C PHE A 169 -4.20 4.32 8.66
N ASP A 170 -3.24 4.37 9.58
CA ASP A 170 -3.19 5.44 10.59
C ASP A 170 -2.96 6.81 9.95
N ARG A 171 -2.17 6.85 8.86
CA ARG A 171 -1.98 8.06 8.06
C ARG A 171 -3.28 8.48 7.37
N ALA A 172 -3.99 7.52 6.76
CA ALA A 172 -5.26 7.77 6.08
C ALA A 172 -6.36 8.22 7.04
N ASP A 173 -6.41 7.65 8.25
CA ASP A 173 -7.30 8.09 9.33
C ASP A 173 -6.97 9.53 9.77
N ALA A 174 -5.71 9.82 10.06
CA ALA A 174 -5.28 11.17 10.47
C ALA A 174 -5.59 12.26 9.42
N GLU A 175 -5.46 11.94 8.13
CA GLU A 175 -5.73 12.86 7.02
C GLU A 175 -7.16 12.77 6.47
N PHE A 176 -8.04 11.98 7.09
CA PHE A 176 -9.35 11.63 6.52
C PHE A 176 -10.20 12.86 6.20
N SER A 177 -10.19 13.88 7.07
CA SER A 177 -10.94 15.14 6.85
C SER A 177 -10.50 15.89 5.58
N ASN A 178 -9.20 15.89 5.29
CA ASN A 178 -8.65 16.50 4.06
C ASN A 178 -8.96 15.60 2.86
N GLY A 179 -8.79 14.29 3.03
CA GLY A 179 -9.10 13.27 2.04
C GLY A 179 -10.55 13.35 1.54
N LEU A 180 -11.52 13.51 2.45
CA LEU A 180 -12.94 13.65 2.09
C LEU A 180 -13.21 14.82 1.14
N ARG A 181 -12.44 15.91 1.21
CA ARG A 181 -12.63 17.10 0.36
C ARG A 181 -12.01 16.95 -1.02
N LEU A 182 -10.98 16.12 -1.13
CA LEU A 182 -10.14 15.97 -2.33
C LEU A 182 -10.43 14.68 -3.10
N ALA A 183 -10.94 13.65 -2.42
CA ALA A 183 -11.24 12.36 -3.02
C ALA A 183 -12.31 12.50 -4.11
N SER A 184 -12.18 11.67 -5.15
CA SER A 184 -13.19 11.61 -6.19
C SER A 184 -14.51 11.09 -5.61
N ARG A 185 -15.64 11.54 -6.20
CA ARG A 185 -16.96 11.02 -5.83
C ARG A 185 -17.02 9.49 -5.96
N GLY A 186 -16.38 8.93 -6.97
CA GLY A 186 -16.33 7.48 -7.18
C GLY A 186 -15.63 6.75 -6.05
N ASP A 187 -14.46 7.22 -5.63
CA ASP A 187 -13.70 6.59 -4.53
C ASP A 187 -14.47 6.63 -3.21
N LEU A 188 -15.15 7.75 -2.93
CA LEU A 188 -15.95 7.89 -1.72
C LEU A 188 -17.18 6.98 -1.73
N GLU A 189 -17.89 6.86 -2.84
CA GLU A 189 -19.04 5.94 -2.93
C GLU A 189 -18.60 4.48 -2.78
N CYS A 190 -17.48 4.07 -3.40
CA CYS A 190 -16.94 2.72 -3.19
C CYS A 190 -16.55 2.47 -1.74
N LEU A 191 -15.92 3.44 -1.05
CA LEU A 191 -15.60 3.32 0.36
C LEU A 191 -16.85 3.14 1.22
N LYS A 192 -17.91 3.92 0.95
CA LYS A 192 -19.20 3.79 1.64
C LYS A 192 -19.81 2.41 1.42
N GLU A 193 -19.86 1.93 0.19
CA GLU A 193 -20.39 0.61 -0.16
C GLU A 193 -19.65 -0.51 0.59
N ASN A 194 -18.32 -0.46 0.62
CA ASN A 194 -17.50 -1.45 1.31
C ASN A 194 -17.75 -1.45 2.82
N LEU A 195 -17.79 -0.27 3.45
CA LEU A 195 -18.08 -0.14 4.89
C LEU A 195 -19.52 -0.53 5.23
N LEU A 196 -20.51 -0.16 4.41
CA LEU A 196 -21.90 -0.58 4.59
C LEU A 196 -22.04 -2.10 4.51
N ALA A 197 -21.36 -2.75 3.57
CA ALA A 197 -21.38 -4.20 3.45
C ALA A 197 -20.76 -4.88 4.68
N LEU A 198 -19.61 -4.39 5.14
CA LEU A 198 -18.90 -4.91 6.31
C LEU A 198 -19.69 -4.68 7.60
N PHE A 199 -20.20 -3.47 7.83
CA PHE A 199 -21.02 -3.15 9.00
C PHE A 199 -22.37 -3.86 8.96
N GLY A 200 -22.92 -4.14 7.78
CA GLY A 200 -24.23 -4.77 7.59
C GLY A 200 -24.22 -6.29 7.54
N ALA A 201 -23.12 -6.95 7.91
CA ALA A 201 -23.01 -8.42 7.89
C ALA A 201 -23.23 -9.05 6.50
N VAL A 202 -23.05 -8.29 5.41
CA VAL A 202 -23.27 -8.74 4.02
C VAL A 202 -22.06 -8.57 3.08
N PRO A 203 -20.79 -8.73 3.54
CA PRO A 203 -19.67 -8.75 2.62
C PRO A 203 -19.76 -9.99 1.73
N LYS A 204 -19.10 -9.95 0.57
CA LYS A 204 -19.00 -11.11 -0.32
C LYS A 204 -18.24 -12.27 0.34
N LYS A 205 -17.34 -11.95 1.28
CA LYS A 205 -16.49 -12.89 2.01
C LYS A 205 -16.62 -12.68 3.51
N THR A 206 -17.19 -13.66 4.20
CA THR A 206 -17.43 -13.62 5.65
C THR A 206 -16.14 -13.83 6.45
N GLU A 207 -15.08 -14.33 5.81
CA GLU A 207 -13.74 -14.46 6.38
C GLU A 207 -13.19 -13.10 6.88
N ALA A 208 -13.70 -11.98 6.36
CA ALA A 208 -13.38 -10.65 6.86
C ALA A 208 -13.61 -10.49 8.37
N TYR A 209 -14.58 -11.22 8.95
CA TYR A 209 -14.88 -11.17 10.38
C TYR A 209 -13.93 -12.00 11.26
N LEU A 210 -13.07 -12.80 10.64
CA LEU A 210 -11.98 -13.53 11.29
C LEU A 210 -10.62 -12.81 11.11
N ASP A 211 -10.57 -11.80 10.26
CA ASP A 211 -9.36 -11.02 10.00
C ASP A 211 -8.97 -10.21 11.25
N SER A 212 -7.77 -10.46 11.77
CA SER A 212 -7.28 -9.83 13.00
C SER A 212 -7.18 -8.30 12.90
N TRP A 213 -6.90 -7.77 11.71
CA TRP A 213 -6.83 -6.33 11.50
C TRP A 213 -8.24 -5.73 11.53
N PHE A 214 -9.22 -6.38 10.90
CA PHE A 214 -10.61 -5.90 10.92
C PHE A 214 -11.23 -5.97 12.32
N ILE A 215 -10.95 -7.02 13.09
CA ILE A 215 -11.34 -7.10 14.51
C ILE A 215 -10.72 -5.94 15.29
N GLY A 216 -9.43 -5.64 15.06
CA GLY A 216 -8.76 -4.49 15.63
C GLY A 216 -9.43 -3.16 15.25
N PHE A 217 -9.76 -2.97 13.98
CA PHE A 217 -10.52 -1.80 13.50
C PHE A 217 -11.88 -1.69 14.20
N CYS A 218 -12.63 -2.78 14.32
CA CYS A 218 -13.91 -2.79 15.03
C CYS A 218 -13.75 -2.44 16.52
N GLN A 219 -12.69 -2.91 17.17
CA GLN A 219 -12.40 -2.54 18.57
C GLN A 219 -12.12 -1.03 18.69
N ARG A 220 -11.35 -0.46 17.76
CA ARG A 220 -11.09 0.98 17.64
C ARG A 220 -12.37 1.78 17.42
N TYR A 221 -13.25 1.31 16.54
CA TYR A 221 -14.51 1.97 16.18
C TYR A 221 -15.62 1.87 17.24
N PHE A 222 -15.83 0.69 17.84
CA PHE A 222 -16.96 0.46 18.76
C PHE A 222 -16.61 0.72 20.22
N SER A 223 -15.42 0.31 20.65
CA SER A 223 -15.04 0.30 22.07
C SER A 223 -14.14 1.49 22.42
N ARG A 224 -12.99 1.62 21.74
CA ARG A 224 -11.99 2.63 22.11
C ARG A 224 -12.33 4.04 21.62
N ARG A 225 -13.05 4.15 20.50
CA ARG A 225 -13.39 5.41 19.84
C ARG A 225 -12.13 6.26 19.54
N ASP A 226 -11.06 5.60 19.10
CA ASP A 226 -9.72 6.19 18.87
C ASP A 226 -9.35 6.34 17.39
N LEU A 227 -10.35 6.39 16.50
CA LEU A 227 -10.19 6.87 15.13
C LEU A 227 -10.30 8.41 15.11
N SER A 228 -9.84 9.05 14.04
CA SER A 228 -9.99 10.50 13.88
C SER A 228 -11.47 10.92 13.97
N PRO A 229 -11.78 12.12 14.48
CA PRO A 229 -13.17 12.57 14.60
C PRO A 229 -13.94 12.55 13.27
N ALA A 230 -13.26 12.91 12.17
CA ALA A 230 -13.86 12.90 10.84
C ALA A 230 -14.18 11.48 10.37
N PHE A 231 -13.29 10.52 10.61
CA PHE A 231 -13.53 9.14 10.21
C PHE A 231 -14.56 8.45 11.10
N LEU A 232 -14.55 8.71 12.41
CA LEU A 232 -15.60 8.25 13.34
C LEU A 232 -16.98 8.72 12.90
N GLN A 233 -17.13 10.03 12.61
CA GLN A 233 -18.41 10.58 12.17
C GLN A 233 -18.89 9.91 10.88
N PHE A 234 -17.99 9.76 9.90
CA PHE A 234 -18.32 9.10 8.64
C PHE A 234 -18.76 7.65 8.85
N CYS A 235 -18.06 6.88 9.69
CA CYS A 235 -18.46 5.52 10.04
C CYS A 235 -19.79 5.47 10.80
N ASP A 236 -20.03 6.38 11.74
CA ASP A 236 -21.27 6.46 12.51
C ASP A 236 -22.48 6.73 11.59
N GLU A 237 -22.35 7.67 10.65
CA GLU A 237 -23.39 7.97 9.67
C GLU A 237 -23.77 6.71 8.87
N LEU A 238 -22.77 5.98 8.34
CA LEU A 238 -23.01 4.73 7.63
C LEU A 238 -23.61 3.64 8.53
N TYR A 239 -23.10 3.50 9.76
CA TYR A 239 -23.57 2.49 10.70
C TYR A 239 -25.02 2.72 11.16
N GLN A 240 -25.49 3.98 11.22
CA GLN A 240 -26.89 4.31 11.53
C GLN A 240 -27.83 4.11 10.33
N MET A 241 -27.33 4.04 9.09
CA MET A 241 -28.14 3.69 7.92
C MET A 241 -28.58 2.22 7.93
N ILE A 242 -27.91 1.37 8.71
CA ILE A 242 -28.16 -0.07 8.74
C ILE A 242 -29.15 -0.40 9.88
N PRO A 243 -30.23 -1.16 9.61
CA PRO A 243 -31.15 -1.60 10.66
C PRO A 243 -30.43 -2.34 11.80
N ALA A 244 -30.82 -2.08 13.05
CA ALA A 244 -30.12 -2.59 14.24
C ALA A 244 -29.99 -4.13 14.28
N GLY A 245 -30.94 -4.88 13.72
CA GLY A 245 -30.89 -6.33 13.63
C GLY A 245 -30.00 -6.88 12.51
N GLN A 246 -29.50 -6.03 11.62
CA GLN A 246 -28.68 -6.41 10.46
C GLN A 246 -27.22 -6.00 10.61
N ARG A 247 -26.91 -5.06 11.52
CA ARG A 247 -25.53 -4.58 11.70
C ARG A 247 -24.72 -5.42 12.69
N ILE A 248 -23.43 -5.54 12.43
CA ILE A 248 -22.45 -6.09 13.37
C ILE A 248 -22.40 -5.26 14.64
N SER A 249 -21.96 -5.82 15.76
CA SER A 249 -21.82 -5.07 17.02
C SER A 249 -20.68 -5.61 17.87
N TRP A 250 -20.13 -4.78 18.76
CA TRP A 250 -19.16 -5.23 19.75
C TRP A 250 -19.87 -5.63 21.05
N ARG A 251 -19.68 -6.88 21.50
CA ARG A 251 -20.31 -7.44 22.72
C ARG A 251 -19.30 -8.33 23.44
N ASP A 252 -19.22 -8.20 24.77
CA ASP A 252 -18.38 -9.04 25.61
C ASP A 252 -16.94 -9.18 25.09
N GLU A 253 -16.32 -8.04 24.71
CA GLU A 253 -14.98 -7.98 24.12
C GLU A 253 -14.78 -8.75 22.81
N SER A 254 -15.86 -8.99 22.07
CA SER A 254 -15.84 -9.72 20.80
C SER A 254 -16.75 -9.10 19.75
N LEU A 255 -16.47 -9.41 18.49
CA LEU A 255 -17.30 -9.00 17.37
C LEU A 255 -18.48 -9.96 17.21
N PHE A 256 -19.70 -9.45 17.33
CA PHE A 256 -20.93 -10.16 17.02
C PHE A 256 -21.37 -9.84 15.58
N VAL A 257 -21.62 -10.89 14.80
CA VAL A 257 -22.06 -10.79 13.39
C VAL A 257 -23.41 -11.48 13.22
N PRO A 258 -24.48 -10.75 12.87
CA PRO A 258 -25.79 -11.34 12.60
C PRO A 258 -25.73 -12.47 11.56
N GLY A 259 -26.36 -13.62 11.86
CA GLY A 259 -26.48 -14.75 10.93
C GLY A 259 -25.23 -15.62 10.77
N LEU A 260 -24.13 -15.29 11.44
CA LEU A 260 -22.91 -16.10 11.52
C LEU A 260 -22.76 -16.62 12.96
N GLN A 261 -23.41 -17.75 13.24
CA GLN A 261 -23.24 -18.58 14.44
C GLN A 261 -23.13 -20.05 14.04
#